data_AF-I4KFI4-F1
#
_entry.id   AF-I4KFI4-F1
#
_cell.length_a   1.000
_cell.length_b   1.000
_cell.length_c   1.000
_cell.angle_alpha   90.00
_cell.angle_beta   90.00
_cell.angle_gamma   90.00
#
_symmetry.space_group_name_H-M   'P 1'
#
loop_
_entity.id
_entity.type
_entity.pdbx_description
1 polymer ?
#
loop_
_entity_poly.entity_id
_entity_poly.type
_entity_poly.pdbx_seq_one_letter_code
_entity_poly.pdbx_strand_id
1 'polypeptide(L)'
;MKKITPNPPTTLFILAENIHPETLLIQASETLASLNAMTTDLAFELEGAHRHKLLAAQQLIVLGELLVERVLNTQPFTTHPPQP
;
A
#
# COMPACT_ATOMS: atom_id res chain seq x y z
N MET A 1 43.06 0.39 17.93
CA MET A 1 42.00 1.39 17.62
C MET A 1 40.90 0.68 16.83
N LYS A 2 39.70 0.49 17.42
CA LYS A 2 38.57 -0.14 16.72
C LYS A 2 37.91 0.93 15.83
N LYS A 3 38.02 0.77 14.51
CA LYS A 3 37.29 1.61 13.55
C LYS A 3 35.82 1.17 13.59
N ILE A 4 34.99 1.89 14.34
CA ILE A 4 33.54 1.76 14.23
C ILE A 4 33.17 2.49 12.95
N THR A 5 33.03 1.74 11.86
CA THR A 5 32.46 2.29 10.63
C THR A 5 30.97 2.53 10.93
N PRO A 6 30.46 3.77 10.90
CA PRO A 6 29.02 3.99 11.01
C PRO A 6 28.42 3.52 9.69
N ASN A 7 27.82 2.33 9.69
CA ASN A 7 27.03 1.90 8.54
C ASN A 7 25.80 2.82 8.53
N PRO A 8 25.57 3.64 7.49
CA PRO A 8 24.37 4.45 7.44
C PRO A 8 23.16 3.50 7.49
N PRO A 9 22.09 3.83 8.23
CA PRO A 9 20.91 2.99 8.26
C PRO A 9 20.37 2.85 6.82
N THR A 10 20.45 1.63 6.28
CA THR A 10 20.03 1.29 4.91
C THR A 10 18.52 1.39 4.71
N THR A 11 17.76 1.65 5.78
CA THR A 11 16.30 1.57 5.79
C THR A 11 15.71 2.83 6.40
N LEU A 12 15.07 3.65 5.57
CA LEU A 12 14.38 4.88 6.00
C LEU A 12 12.98 4.61 6.57
N PHE A 13 12.35 3.51 6.15
CA PHE A 13 10.99 3.14 6.57
C PHE A 13 10.93 1.66 6.93
N ILE A 14 10.39 1.36 8.11
CA ILE A 14 10.21 -0.01 8.62
C ILE A 14 8.77 -0.14 9.11
N LEU A 15 8.13 -1.29 8.85
CA LEU A 15 6.87 -1.64 9.48
C LEU A 15 7.15 -2.15 10.89
N ALA A 16 6.42 -1.65 11.89
CA ALA A 16 6.55 -2.16 13.25
C ALA A 16 6.17 -3.64 13.31
N GLU A 17 6.92 -4.43 14.09
CA GLU A 17 6.83 -5.90 14.11
C GLU A 17 5.47 -6.43 14.62
N ASN A 18 4.73 -5.64 15.38
CA ASN A 18 3.47 -6.04 16.02
C ASN A 18 2.24 -5.32 15.46
N ILE A 19 2.26 -4.90 14.19
CA ILE A 19 1.09 -4.30 13.56
C ILE A 19 0.07 -5.41 13.23
N HIS A 20 -1.18 -5.17 13.58
CA HIS A 20 -2.27 -6.09 13.27
C HIS A 20 -2.43 -6.24 11.74
N PRO A 21 -2.60 -7.47 11.20
CA PRO A 21 -2.74 -7.67 9.76
C PRO A 21 -3.87 -6.85 9.12
N GLU A 22 -4.96 -6.62 9.85
CA GLU A 22 -6.05 -5.73 9.41
C GLU A 22 -5.55 -4.30 9.16
N THR A 23 -4.76 -3.75 10.08
CA THR A 23 -4.20 -2.40 9.94
C THR A 23 -3.26 -2.32 8.74
N LEU A 24 -2.48 -3.36 8.47
CA LEU A 24 -1.64 -3.43 7.27
C LEU A 24 -2.48 -3.46 5.99
N LEU A 25 -3.58 -4.21 5.98
CA LEU A 25 -4.47 -4.33 4.83
C LEU A 25 -5.30 -3.06 4.61
N ILE A 26 -5.75 -2.39 5.67
CA ILE A 26 -6.39 -1.07 5.59
C ILE A 26 -5.40 -0.06 5.00
N GLN A 27 -4.18 0.00 5.52
CA GLN A 27 -3.15 0.90 5.01
C GLN A 27 -2.80 0.60 3.54
N ALA A 28 -2.78 -0.68 3.16
CA ALA A 28 -2.60 -1.09 1.78
C ALA A 28 -3.77 -0.61 0.89
N SER A 29 -5.01 -0.74 1.37
CA SER A 29 -6.21 -0.24 0.68
C SER A 29 -6.15 1.28 0.47
N GLU A 30 -5.82 2.04 1.52
CA GLU A 30 -5.69 3.50 1.46
C GLU A 30 -4.55 3.95 0.52
N THR A 31 -3.43 3.22 0.53
CA THR A 31 -2.30 3.46 -0.37
C THR A 31 -2.70 3.20 -1.83
N LEU A 32 -3.41 2.11 -2.10
CA LEU A 32 -3.88 1.78 -3.46
C LEU A 32 -4.91 2.80 -3.95
N ALA A 33 -5.86 3.21 -3.11
CA ALA A 33 -6.84 4.24 -3.44
C ALA A 33 -6.17 5.58 -3.78
N SER A 34 -5.15 5.96 -3.01
CA SER A 34 -4.35 7.16 -3.28
C SER A 34 -3.60 7.04 -4.61
N LEU A 35 -3.00 5.88 -4.88
CA LEU A 35 -2.30 5.62 -6.14
C LEU A 35 -3.26 5.61 -7.34
N ASN A 36 -4.47 5.08 -7.18
CA ASN A 36 -5.51 5.06 -8.19
C ASN A 36 -5.92 6.49 -8.56
N ALA A 37 -6.16 7.36 -7.57
CA ALA A 37 -6.46 8.77 -7.79
C ALA A 37 -5.33 9.48 -8.56
N MET A 38 -4.08 9.36 -8.11
CA MET A 38 -2.92 9.97 -8.79
C MET A 38 -2.73 9.44 -10.22
N THR A 39 -2.93 8.14 -10.43
CA THR A 39 -2.80 7.51 -11.75
C THR A 39 -3.90 8.01 -12.70
N THR A 40 -5.11 8.18 -12.17
CA THR A 40 -6.26 8.71 -12.90
C THR A 40 -6.03 10.17 -13.30
N ASP A 41 -5.62 11.01 -12.35
CA ASP A 41 -5.31 12.42 -12.59
C ASP A 41 -4.24 12.56 -13.68
N LEU A 42 -3.14 11.80 -13.57
CA LEU A 42 -2.08 11.81 -14.57
C LEU A 42 -2.55 11.26 -15.93
N ALA A 43 -3.46 10.29 -15.95
CA ALA A 43 -4.04 9.81 -17.21
C ALA A 43 -4.88 10.89 -17.91
N PHE A 44 -5.48 11.81 -17.16
CA PHE A 44 -6.18 12.96 -17.73
C PHE A 44 -5.23 14.03 -18.30
N GLU A 45 -4.04 14.17 -17.73
CA GLU A 45 -3.00 15.12 -18.21
C GLU A 45 -2.25 14.64 -19.46
N LEU A 46 -2.27 13.34 -19.75
CA LEU A 46 -1.55 12.76 -20.88
C LEU A 46 -2.48 12.38 -22.06
N GLU A 47 -1.88 12.27 -23.24
CA GLU A 47 -2.56 11.87 -24.48
C GLU A 47 -1.92 10.64 -25.14
N GLY A 48 -2.62 10.08 -26.13
CA GLY A 48 -2.10 9.00 -26.98
C GLY A 48 -1.68 7.76 -26.20
N ALA A 49 -0.54 7.18 -26.56
CA ALA A 49 -0.07 5.91 -26.00
C ALA A 49 0.24 5.98 -24.48
N HIS A 50 0.62 7.13 -23.94
CA HIS A 50 0.95 7.28 -22.52
C HIS A 50 -0.30 7.20 -21.64
N ARG A 51 -1.39 7.87 -22.05
CA ARG A 51 -2.70 7.73 -21.40
C ARG A 51 -3.17 6.29 -21.35
N HIS A 52 -3.08 5.55 -22.47
CA HIS A 52 -3.50 4.15 -22.51
C HIS A 52 -2.69 3.27 -21.55
N LYS A 53 -1.39 3.52 -21.38
CA LYS A 53 -0.56 2.81 -20.40
C LYS A 53 -1.01 3.11 -18.97
N LEU A 54 -1.34 4.37 -18.65
CA LEU A 54 -1.84 4.73 -17.32
C LEU A 54 -3.23 4.17 -17.04
N LEU A 55 -4.13 4.15 -18.02
CA LEU A 55 -5.44 3.50 -17.87
C LEU A 55 -5.29 1.98 -17.65
N ALA A 56 -4.34 1.34 -18.32
CA ALA A 56 -4.03 -0.06 -18.05
C ALA A 56 -3.45 -0.26 -16.63
N ALA A 57 -2.56 0.62 -16.16
CA ALA A 57 -2.07 0.60 -14.79
C ALA A 57 -3.20 0.82 -13.77
N GLN A 58 -4.10 1.77 -14.04
CA GLN A 58 -5.29 2.04 -13.23
C GLN A 58 -6.16 0.78 -13.10
N GLN A 59 -6.40 0.06 -14.20
CA GLN A 59 -7.15 -1.20 -14.16
C GLN A 59 -6.48 -2.24 -13.24
N LEU A 60 -5.14 -2.35 -13.26
CA LEU A 60 -4.41 -3.25 -12.36
C LEU A 60 -4.50 -2.81 -10.89
N ILE A 61 -4.48 -1.51 -10.63
CA ILE A 61 -4.64 -0.97 -9.27
C ILE A 61 -6.03 -1.31 -8.71
N VAL A 62 -7.09 -1.09 -9.50
CA VAL A 62 -8.47 -1.45 -9.12
C VAL A 62 -8.59 -2.95 -8.82
N LEU A 63 -7.95 -3.81 -9.61
CA LEU A 63 -7.91 -5.25 -9.32
C LEU A 63 -7.20 -5.55 -7.99
N GLY A 64 -6.11 -4.82 -7.69
CA GLY A 64 -5.41 -4.92 -6.40
C GLY A 64 -6.29 -4.51 -5.22
N GLU A 65 -7.01 -3.38 -5.33
CA GLU A 65 -7.96 -2.92 -4.31
C GLU A 65 -9.02 -4.00 -4.01
N LEU A 66 -9.62 -4.58 -5.05
CA LEU A 66 -10.62 -5.64 -4.90
C LEU A 66 -10.06 -6.90 -4.21
N LEU A 67 -8.80 -7.24 -4.46
CA LEU A 67 -8.14 -8.37 -3.77
C LEU A 67 -7.94 -8.06 -2.29
N VAL A 68 -7.45 -6.87 -1.96
CA VAL A 68 -7.25 -6.42 -0.56
C VAL A 68 -8.58 -6.34 0.18
N GLU A 69 -9.59 -5.74 -0.43
CA GLU A 69 -10.94 -5.64 0.12
C GLU A 69 -11.56 -7.02 0.34
N ARG A 70 -11.36 -7.98 -0.57
CA ARG A 70 -11.83 -9.36 -0.37
C ARG A 70 -11.13 -10.03 0.81
N VAL A 71 -9.83 -9.86 0.97
CA VAL A 71 -9.11 -10.39 2.14
C VAL A 71 -9.64 -9.74 3.42
N LEU A 72 -9.84 -8.42 3.41
CA LEU A 72 -10.38 -7.69 4.57
C LEU A 72 -11.77 -8.21 4.98
N ASN A 73 -12.66 -8.40 4.00
CA ASN A 73 -14.04 -8.82 4.25
C ASN A 73 -14.20 -10.31 4.59
N THR A 74 -13.21 -11.15 4.29
CA THR A 74 -13.29 -12.62 4.53
C THR A 74 -12.56 -13.06 5.79
N GLN A 75 -11.62 -12.27 6.30
CA GLN A 75 -10.90 -12.57 7.52
C GLN A 75 -11.72 -12.17 8.75
N PRO A 76 -11.96 -13.08 9.71
CA PRO A 76 -12.45 -12.70 11.01
C PRO A 76 -11.29 -12.06 11.77
N PHE A 77 -11.03 -10.77 11.55
CA PHE A 77 -10.18 -9.99 12.42
C PHE A 77 -10.87 -9.92 13.78
N THR A 78 -10.55 -10.88 14.64
CA THR A 78 -11.15 -10.96 15.96
C THR A 78 -10.70 -9.72 16.72
N THR A 79 -11.66 -8.85 17.04
CA THR A 79 -11.49 -7.73 17.96
C THR A 79 -10.94 -8.26 19.27
N HIS A 80 -9.68 -7.96 19.57
CA HIS A 80 -9.07 -8.32 20.85
C HIS A 80 -9.87 -7.62 21.97
N PRO A 81 -10.31 -8.33 23.03
CA PRO A 81 -11.02 -7.70 24.15
C PRO A 81 -10.11 -6.69 24.86
N PRO A 82 -10.65 -5.64 25.51
CA PRO A 82 -9.83 -4.69 26.26
C PRO A 82 -8.99 -5.44 27.31
N GLN A 83 -7.66 -5.27 27.26
CA GLN A 83 -6.77 -5.79 28.30
C GLN A 83 -6.86 -4.88 29.55
N PRO A 84 -6.78 -5.48 30.76
CA PRO A 84 -7.06 -4.82 32.03
C PRO A 84 -6.09 -3.67 32.38
#